data_AF-A0A1B2EK17-F1
#
_entry.id   AF-A0A1B2EK17-F1
#
_cell.length_a   1.000
_cell.length_b   1.000
_cell.length_c   1.000
_cell.angle_alpha   90.00
_cell.angle_beta   90.00
_cell.angle_gamma   90.00
#
_symmetry.space_group_name_H-M   'P 1'
#
loop_
_entity.id
_entity.type
_entity.pdbx_description
1 polymer ?
#
loop_
_entity_poly.entity_id
_entity_poly.type
_entity_poly.pdbx_seq_one_letter_code
_entity_poly.pdbx_strand_id
1 'polypeptide(L)' 'MFKETQLHQEFSDLEQHMRLLDRRLSDALHRIRHGSSEDLVEKARQDERQLLTELDRLMTRMRAIEGQLLQIQKTATRH' A
#
# COMPACT_ATOMS: atom_id res chain seq x y z
N MET A 1 -0.79 -19.17 -17.71
CA MET A 1 -1.50 -17.89 -17.92
C MET A 1 -2.51 -17.54 -16.82
N PHE A 2 -3.31 -18.47 -16.25
CA PHE A 2 -4.27 -18.12 -15.18
C PHE A 2 -3.64 -17.47 -13.93
N LYS A 3 -2.54 -18.01 -13.42
CA LYS A 3 -1.83 -17.48 -12.24
C LYS A 3 -1.23 -16.08 -12.46
N GLU A 4 -0.73 -15.80 -13.66
CA GLU A 4 -0.16 -14.50 -14.01
C GLU A 4 -1.23 -13.42 -14.05
N THR A 5 -2.38 -13.71 -14.66
CA THR A 5 -3.54 -12.81 -14.66
C THR A 5 -4.05 -12.52 -13.25
N GLN A 6 -4.11 -13.54 -12.37
CA GLN A 6 -4.49 -13.35 -10.98
C GLN A 6 -3.52 -12.43 -10.22
N LEU A 7 -2.21 -12.61 -10.42
CA LEU A 7 -1.19 -11.77 -9.80
C LEU A 7 -1.25 -10.31 -10.29
N HIS A 8 -1.52 -10.09 -11.58
CA HIS A 8 -1.74 -8.74 -12.10
C HIS A 8 -3.00 -8.07 -11.53
N GLN A 9 -4.10 -8.81 -11.39
CA GLN A 9 -5.30 -8.29 -10.75
C GLN A 9 -5.03 -7.92 -9.29
N GLU A 10 -4.42 -8.83 -8.53
CA GLU A 10 -4.07 -8.58 -7.13
C GLU A 10 -3.14 -7.36 -7.00
N PHE A 11 -2.15 -7.22 -7.90
CA PHE A 11 -1.27 -6.06 -7.92
C PHE A 11 -2.05 -4.76 -8.16
N SER A 12 -2.97 -4.75 -9.11
CA SER A 12 -3.81 -3.57 -9.40
C SER A 12 -4.70 -3.19 -8.22
N ASP A 13 -5.27 -4.18 -7.52
CA ASP A 13 -6.08 -3.95 -6.33
C ASP A 13 -5.23 -3.35 -5.19
N LEU A 14 -3.99 -3.82 -5.02
CA LEU A 14 -3.04 -3.26 -4.05
C LEU A 14 -2.64 -1.82 -4.40
N GLU A 15 -2.44 -1.49 -5.68
CA GLU A 15 -2.17 -0.11 -6.10
C GLU A 15 -3.35 0.82 -5.81
N GLN A 16 -4.59 0.35 -6.01
CA GLN A 16 -5.79 1.10 -5.65
C GLN A 16 -5.84 1.36 -4.14
N HIS A 17 -5.53 0.34 -3.34
CA HIS A 17 -5.51 0.45 -1.90
C HIS A 17 -4.40 1.40 -1.42
N MET A 18 -3.21 1.36 -2.02
CA MET A 18 -2.11 2.29 -1.71
C MET A 18 -2.55 3.75 -1.88
N ARG A 19 -3.21 4.08 -3.00
CA ARG A 19 -3.72 5.44 -3.27
C ARG A 19 -4.73 5.91 -2.23
N LEU A 20 -5.52 4.99 -1.64
CA LEU A 20 -6.45 5.32 -0.57
C LEU A 20 -5.72 5.61 0.74
N LEU A 21 -4.72 4.79 1.07
CA LEU A 21 -3.89 5.00 2.26
C LEU A 21 -3.10 6.30 2.18
N ASP A 22 -2.55 6.64 1.01
CA ASP A 22 -1.83 7.90 0.78
C ASP A 22 -2.72 9.13 1.05
N ARG A 23 -3.96 9.10 0.56
CA ARG A 23 -4.93 10.18 0.82
C ARG A 23 -5.24 10.30 2.31
N ARG A 24 -5.52 9.17 2.98
CA ARG A 24 -5.79 9.16 4.43
C ARG A 24 -4.60 9.63 5.26
N LEU A 25 -3.38 9.28 4.83
CA LEU A 25 -2.15 9.71 5.48
C LEU A 25 -1.95 11.22 5.32
N SER A 26 -2.16 11.74 4.11
CA SER A 26 -2.14 13.19 3.85
C SER A 26 -3.14 13.93 4.76
N ASP A 27 -4.36 13.40 4.92
CA ASP A 27 -5.37 13.99 5.80
C ASP A 27 -4.98 13.91 7.29
N ALA A 28 -4.40 12.80 7.74
CA ALA A 28 -3.86 12.66 9.09
C ALA A 28 -2.75 13.69 9.35
N LEU A 29 -1.79 13.82 8.44
CA LEU A 29 -0.70 14.79 8.52
C LEU A 29 -1.20 16.24 8.53
N HIS A 30 -2.24 16.55 7.74
CA HIS A 30 -2.87 17.87 7.76
C HIS A 30 -3.52 18.15 9.13
N ARG A 31 -4.25 17.18 9.68
CA ARG A 31 -4.86 17.29 11.03
C ARG A 31 -3.81 17.45 12.13
N ILE A 32 -2.66 16.79 12.03
CA ILE A 32 -1.54 16.95 12.98
C ILE A 32 -0.99 18.38 12.92
N ARG A 33 -0.79 18.93 11.71
CA ARG A 33 -0.19 20.27 11.54
C ARG A 33 -1.11 21.42 11.92
N HIS A 34 -2.41 21.27 11.67
CA HIS A 34 -3.38 22.38 11.79
C HIS A 34 -4.46 22.15 12.85
N GLY A 35 -4.42 21.03 13.55
CA GLY A 35 -5.37 20.71 14.61
C GLY A 35 -5.27 21.68 15.79
N SER A 36 -6.40 22.21 16.24
CA SER A 36 -6.46 23.17 17.35
C SER A 36 -6.65 22.52 18.72
N SER A 37 -6.93 21.22 18.76
CA SER A 37 -7.16 20.44 19.98
C SER A 37 -6.11 19.35 20.10
N GLU A 38 -5.49 19.25 21.28
CA GLU A 38 -4.46 18.26 21.58
C GLU A 38 -4.98 16.82 21.43
N ASP A 39 -6.19 16.54 21.90
CA ASP A 39 -6.84 15.22 21.75
C ASP A 39 -7.03 14.84 20.27
N LEU A 40 -7.43 15.80 19.43
CA LEU A 40 -7.59 15.57 18.00
C LEU A 40 -6.26 15.36 17.28
N VAL A 41 -5.20 16.05 17.72
CA VAL A 41 -3.85 15.88 17.20
C VAL A 41 -3.28 14.52 17.58
N GLU A 42 -3.45 14.08 18.82
CA GLU A 42 -2.96 12.76 19.24
C GLU A 42 -3.72 11.63 18.53
N LYS A 43 -5.04 11.77 18.34
CA LYS A 43 -5.80 10.84 17.49
C LYS A 43 -5.25 10.81 16.06
N ALA A 44 -4.94 11.96 15.47
CA ALA A 44 -4.37 12.01 14.12
C ALA A 44 -2.97 11.36 14.04
N ARG A 45 -2.15 11.45 15.10
CA ARG A 45 -0.87 10.72 15.20
C ARG A 45 -1.06 9.21 15.33
N GLN A 46 -2.10 8.77 16.04
CA GLN A 46 -2.45 7.34 16.08
C GLN A 46 -2.88 6.85 14.69
N ASP A 47 -3.74 7.61 14.01
CA ASP A 47 -4.15 7.32 12.63
C ASP A 47 -2.92 7.23 11.70
N GLU A 48 -1.99 8.19 11.77
CA GLU A 48 -0.74 8.19 11.00
C GLU A 48 0.06 6.89 11.20
N ARG A 49 0.32 6.51 12.47
CA ARG A 49 1.07 5.28 12.79
C ARG A 49 0.41 4.03 12.24
N GLN A 50 -0.91 3.94 12.32
CA GLN A 50 -1.67 2.82 11.77
C GLN A 50 -1.57 2.76 10.25
N LEU A 51 -1.77 3.90 9.58
CA LEU A 51 -1.69 4.00 8.12
C LEU A 51 -0.29 3.66 7.59
N LEU A 52 0.77 4.13 8.26
CA LEU A 52 2.15 3.78 7.89
C LEU A 52 2.42 2.27 8.04
N THR A 53 1.90 1.65 9.10
CA THR A 53 2.01 0.19 9.30
C THR A 53 1.28 -0.57 8.20
N GLU A 54 0.12 -0.08 7.77
CA GLU A 54 -0.66 -0.69 6.69
C GLU A 54 0.04 -0.53 5.33
N LEU A 55 0.60 0.65 5.05
CA LEU A 55 1.42 0.90 3.87
C LEU A 55 2.63 -0.04 3.79
N ASP A 56 3.35 -0.25 4.89
CA ASP A 56 4.50 -1.17 4.92
C ASP A 56 4.12 -2.61 4.57
N ARG A 57 3.00 -3.10 5.13
CA ARG A 57 2.45 -4.43 4.80
C ARG A 57 2.05 -4.53 3.33
N LEU A 58 1.42 -3.47 2.81
CA LEU A 58 1.00 -3.40 1.42
C LEU A 58 2.20 -3.43 0.48
N MET A 59 3.23 -2.61 0.74
CA MET A 59 4.47 -2.59 -0.06
C MET A 59 5.18 -3.95 -0.04
N THR A 60 5.22 -4.61 1.12
CA THR A 60 5.78 -5.96 1.25
C THR A 60 5.03 -6.96 0.36
N ARG A 61 3.69 -6.88 0.32
CA ARG A 61 2.88 -7.75 -0.54
C ARG A 61 3.09 -7.46 -2.02
N MET A 62 3.10 -6.18 -2.42
CA MET A 62 3.36 -5.77 -3.80
C MET A 62 4.70 -6.29 -4.30
N ARG A 63 5.78 -6.12 -3.52
CA ARG A 63 7.11 -6.62 -3.86
C ARG A 63 7.14 -8.15 -4.00
N ALA A 64 6.40 -8.88 -3.17
CA ALA A 64 6.31 -10.33 -3.29
C ALA A 64 5.64 -10.75 -4.62
N ILE A 65 4.57 -10.06 -5.03
CA ILE A 65 3.87 -10.32 -6.29
C ILE A 65 4.74 -9.96 -7.50
N GLU A 66 5.42 -8.81 -7.49
CA GLU A 66 6.39 -8.43 -8.53
C GLU A 66 7.48 -9.51 -8.69
N GLY A 67 8.01 -10.02 -7.58
CA GLY A 67 8.97 -11.11 -7.59
C GLY A 67 8.43 -12.38 -8.27
N GLN A 68 7.17 -12.73 -8.02
CA GLN A 68 6.52 -13.88 -8.67
C GLN A 68 6.28 -13.64 -10.16
N LEU A 69 5.84 -12.45 -10.55
CA LEU A 69 5.64 -12.07 -11.96
C LEU A 69 6.97 -12.12 -12.74
N LEU A 70 8.05 -11.58 -12.15
CA LEU A 70 9.39 -11.63 -12.74
C LEU A 70 9.89 -13.08 -12.92
N GLN A 71 9.58 -13.99 -11.99
CA GLN A 71 9.91 -15.40 -12.14
C GLN A 71 9.15 -16.05 -13.30
N ILE A 72 7.85 -15.77 -13.43
CA ILE A 72 7.02 -16.28 -14.53
C ILE A 72 7.57 -15.83 -15.89
N GLN A 73 7.90 -14.54 -16.02
CA GLN A 73 8.49 -14.00 -17.26
C GLN A 73 9.80 -14.70 -17.61
N LYS A 74 10.71 -14.87 -16.65
CA LYS A 74 12.01 -15.56 -16.87
C LYS A 74 11.84 -17.00 -17.34
N THR A 75 10.83 -17.71 -16.83
CA THR A 75 10.52 -19.08 -17.28
C THR A 75 9.91 -19.09 -18.68
N ALA A 76 9.09 -18.10 -19.04
CA ALA A 76 8.48 -18.00 -20.35
C ALA A 76 9.50 -17.71 -21.47
N THR A 77 10.57 -16.99 -21.17
CA THR A 77 11.62 -16.63 -22.16
C THR A 77 12.71 -17.69 -22.33
N ARG A 78 12.73 -18.74 -21.50
CA ARG A 78 13.73 -19.84 -21.56
C ARG A 78 13.30 -21.01 -22.45
N HIS A 79 12.14 -20.93 -23.09
CA HIS A 79 11.59 -21.90 -24.04
C HIS A 79 11.58 -21.29 -25.45
#